data_AF-A0A7Y1F7I6-F1
#
_entry.id   AF-A0A7Y1F7I6-F1
#
_cell.length_a   1.000
_cell.length_b   1.000
_cell.length_c   1.000
_cell.angle_alpha   90.00
_cell.angle_beta   90.00
_cell.angle_gamma   90.00
#
_symmetry.space_group_name_H-M   'P 1'
#
loop_
_entity.id
_entity.type
_entity.pdbx_description
1 polymer ?
#
loop_
_entity_poly.entity_id
_entity_poly.type
_entity_poly.pdbx_seq_one_letter_code
_entity_poly.pdbx_strand_id
1 'polypeptide(L)'
;MRFNLLLQLHLFAVAFWLGVVAVEYLLERTRAQSRSQGFTVARLHSQIDLFFEMPAFSVVLVTGLLLIEPARFDGIYALKVVAGGIAVLGNALCLVPVLKRRASAETDDLADVIYQSKMIDQISLLAIPAGLVALACGVYLTVLR
;
A
#
# COMPACT_ATOMS: atom_id res chain seq x y z
N MET A 1 -15.76 -6.30 23.87
CA MET A 1 -15.71 -4.86 23.49
C MET A 1 -14.38 -4.44 22.88
N ARG A 2 -13.23 -4.59 23.55
CA ARG A 2 -11.90 -4.15 23.02
C ARG A 2 -11.49 -4.79 21.68
N PHE A 3 -11.74 -6.08 21.50
CA PHE A 3 -11.42 -6.80 20.25
C PHE A 3 -12.21 -6.27 19.04
N ASN A 4 -13.48 -5.91 19.24
CA ASN A 4 -14.32 -5.34 18.18
C ASN A 4 -13.83 -3.95 17.77
N LEU A 5 -13.38 -3.12 18.72
CA LEU A 5 -12.82 -1.80 18.41
C LEU A 5 -11.50 -1.92 17.63
N LEU A 6 -10.63 -2.85 18.02
CA LEU A 6 -9.37 -3.10 17.31
C LEU A 6 -9.62 -3.55 15.85
N LEU A 7 -10.56 -4.48 15.65
CA LEU A 7 -10.94 -4.93 14.31
C LEU A 7 -11.56 -3.80 13.48
N GLN A 8 -12.43 -2.98 14.07
CA GLN A 8 -13.02 -1.81 13.39
C GLN A 8 -11.94 -0.81 12.98
N LEU A 9 -10.99 -0.51 13.86
CA LEU A 9 -9.86 0.37 13.56
C LEU A 9 -8.99 -0.20 12.44
N HIS A 10 -8.70 -1.50 12.47
CA HIS A 10 -7.94 -2.18 11.42
C HIS A 10 -8.64 -2.07 10.07
N LEU A 11 -9.94 -2.41 10.01
CA LEU A 11 -10.71 -2.35 8.78
C LEU A 11 -10.86 -0.92 8.25
N PHE A 12 -11.04 0.06 9.14
CA PHE A 12 -11.05 1.47 8.77
C PHE A 12 -9.71 1.88 8.15
N ALA A 13 -8.59 1.53 8.79
CA ALA A 13 -7.25 1.84 8.30
C ALA A 13 -6.96 1.16 6.95
N VAL A 14 -7.37 -0.11 6.78
CA VAL A 14 -7.27 -0.83 5.49
C VAL A 14 -8.09 -0.13 4.41
N ALA A 15 -9.35 0.22 4.69
CA ALA A 15 -10.21 0.89 3.72
C ALA A 15 -9.67 2.28 3.34
N PHE A 16 -9.19 3.05 4.31
CA PHE A 16 -8.56 4.34 4.08
C PHE A 16 -7.29 4.18 3.23
N TRP A 17 -6.40 3.25 3.59
CA TRP A 17 -5.17 2.98 2.84
C TRP A 17 -5.45 2.57 1.39
N LEU A 18 -6.41 1.66 1.15
CA LEU A 18 -6.82 1.30 -0.21
C LEU A 18 -7.40 2.50 -1.00
N GLY A 19 -8.10 3.41 -0.31
CA GLY A 19 -8.57 4.66 -0.90
C GLY A 19 -7.43 5.58 -1.35
N VAL A 20 -6.36 5.67 -0.55
CA VAL A 20 -5.14 6.42 -0.90
C VAL A 20 -4.48 5.82 -2.15
N VAL A 21 -4.25 4.50 -2.16
CA VAL A 21 -3.66 3.78 -3.31
C VAL A 21 -4.50 3.96 -4.58
N ALA A 22 -5.84 4.00 -4.46
CA ALA A 22 -6.72 4.26 -5.60
C ALA A 22 -6.54 5.67 -6.18
N VAL A 23 -6.37 6.69 -5.32
CA VAL A 23 -6.09 8.06 -5.74
C VAL A 23 -4.72 8.16 -6.42
N GLU A 24 -3.71 7.50 -5.88
CA GLU A 24 -2.36 7.48 -6.47
C GLU A 24 -2.35 6.82 -7.84
N TYR A 25 -3.07 5.71 -8.01
CA TYR A 25 -3.21 5.07 -9.31
C TYR A 25 -3.84 6.00 -10.35
N LEU A 26 -4.83 6.82 -9.96
CA LEU A 26 -5.42 7.82 -10.84
C LEU A 26 -4.45 8.96 -11.17
N LEU A 27 -3.66 9.42 -10.20
CA LEU A 27 -2.62 10.44 -10.41
C LEU A 27 -1.51 9.94 -11.35
N GLU A 28 -1.04 8.70 -11.15
CA GLU A 28 0.04 8.12 -11.95
C GLU A 28 -0.36 7.93 -13.41
N ARG A 29 -1.66 7.73 -13.72
CA ARG A 29 -2.17 7.74 -15.11
C ARG A 29 -1.96 9.08 -15.83
N THR A 30 -1.96 10.20 -15.10
CA THR A 30 -1.77 11.53 -15.68
C THR A 30 -0.32 11.87 -15.96
N ARG A 31 0.64 11.13 -15.38
CA ARG A 31 2.08 11.36 -15.55
C ARG A 31 2.54 11.33 -17.01
N ALA A 32 1.92 10.51 -17.84
CA ALA A 32 2.32 10.32 -19.25
C ALA A 32 1.93 11.51 -20.16
N GLN A 33 1.18 12.48 -19.66
CA GLN A 33 0.63 13.58 -20.46
C GLN A 33 1.64 14.72 -20.70
N SER A 34 2.64 14.94 -19.83
CA SER A 34 3.73 15.89 -20.08
C SER A 34 4.93 15.72 -19.11
N ARG A 35 6.11 16.22 -19.50
CA ARG A 35 7.31 16.20 -18.64
C ARG A 35 7.11 16.97 -17.33
N SER A 36 6.46 18.14 -17.38
CA SER A 36 6.20 18.96 -16.19
C SER A 36 5.15 18.31 -15.26
N GLN A 37 4.17 17.60 -15.83
CA GLN A 37 3.23 16.80 -15.04
C GLN A 37 3.95 15.63 -14.36
N GLY A 38 4.93 14.99 -15.00
CA GLY A 38 5.70 13.91 -14.38
C GLY A 38 6.43 14.32 -13.09
N PHE A 39 7.07 15.50 -13.08
CA PHE A 39 7.71 16.01 -11.86
C PHE A 39 6.70 16.40 -10.78
N THR A 40 5.57 16.99 -11.18
CA THR A 40 4.50 17.35 -10.24
C THR A 40 3.90 16.11 -9.59
N VAL A 41 3.62 15.07 -10.37
CA VAL A 41 3.11 13.78 -9.88
C VAL A 41 4.12 13.13 -8.94
N ALA A 42 5.42 13.14 -9.26
CA ALA A 42 6.45 12.60 -8.36
C ALA A 42 6.46 13.30 -6.99
N ARG A 43 6.31 14.64 -6.97
CA ARG A 43 6.26 15.41 -5.73
C ARG A 43 4.98 15.12 -4.93
N LEU A 44 3.82 15.14 -5.60
CA LEU A 44 2.53 14.87 -4.97
C LEU A 44 2.46 13.45 -4.41
N HIS A 45 2.87 12.45 -5.17
CA HIS A 45 2.90 11.05 -4.73
C HIS A 45 3.75 10.91 -3.47
N SER A 46 4.95 11.51 -3.41
CA SER A 46 5.77 11.47 -2.18
C SER A 46 5.12 12.13 -0.97
N GLN A 47 4.28 13.16 -1.17
CA GLN A 47 3.55 13.80 -0.08
C GLN A 47 2.37 12.92 0.37
N ILE A 48 1.67 12.30 -0.57
CA ILE A 48 0.57 11.38 -0.27
C ILE A 48 1.11 10.18 0.55
N ASP A 49 2.21 9.59 0.10
CA ASP A 49 2.92 8.51 0.81
C ASP A 49 3.21 8.90 2.27
N LEU A 50 3.89 10.03 2.46
CA LEU A 50 4.39 10.40 3.78
C LEU A 50 3.28 10.85 4.74
N PHE A 51 2.27 11.57 4.26
CA PHE A 51 1.25 12.18 5.12
C PHE A 51 -0.01 11.34 5.28
N PHE A 52 -0.34 10.46 4.34
CA PHE A 52 -1.59 9.71 4.36
C PHE A 52 -1.35 8.20 4.34
N GLU A 53 -0.52 7.70 3.42
CA GLU A 53 -0.29 6.28 3.30
C GLU A 53 0.49 5.72 4.49
N MET A 54 1.68 6.24 4.80
CA MET A 54 2.55 5.72 5.85
C MET A 54 1.89 5.71 7.24
N PRO A 55 1.14 6.75 7.65
CA PRO A 55 0.35 6.68 8.88
C PRO A 55 -0.72 5.58 8.85
N ALA A 56 -1.48 5.46 7.76
CA ALA A 56 -2.52 4.45 7.63
C ALA A 56 -1.93 3.04 7.61
N PHE A 57 -0.89 2.82 6.81
CA PHE A 57 -0.09 1.61 6.75
C PHE A 57 0.43 1.22 8.13
N SER A 58 0.97 2.17 8.91
CA SER A 58 1.47 1.89 10.25
C SER A 58 0.36 1.38 11.18
N VAL A 59 -0.83 1.96 11.09
CA VAL A 59 -2.01 1.47 11.82
C VAL A 59 -2.39 0.06 11.35
N VAL A 60 -2.44 -0.19 10.03
CA VAL A 60 -2.75 -1.52 9.46
C VAL A 60 -1.76 -2.56 9.94
N LEU A 61 -0.45 -2.26 9.92
CA LEU A 61 0.61 -3.17 10.35
C LEU A 61 0.46 -3.51 11.84
N VAL A 62 0.41 -2.49 12.71
CA VAL A 62 0.33 -2.71 14.17
C VAL A 62 -0.95 -3.45 14.54
N THR A 63 -2.10 -2.99 14.05
CA THR A 63 -3.39 -3.64 14.36
C THR A 63 -3.48 -5.04 13.75
N GLY A 64 -2.92 -5.24 12.55
CA GLY A 64 -2.83 -6.55 11.90
C GLY A 64 -2.04 -7.55 12.72
N LEU A 65 -0.85 -7.17 13.20
CA LEU A 65 -0.02 -8.01 14.08
C LEU A 65 -0.75 -8.38 15.38
N LEU A 66 -1.47 -7.42 15.99
CA LEU A 66 -2.24 -7.66 17.21
C LEU A 66 -3.48 -8.56 17.00
N LEU A 67 -3.98 -8.64 15.76
CA LEU A 67 -5.12 -9.49 15.37
C LEU A 67 -4.69 -10.89 14.87
N ILE A 68 -3.39 -11.20 14.85
CA ILE A 68 -2.93 -12.54 14.49
C ILE A 68 -3.30 -13.54 15.60
N GLU A 69 -3.90 -14.66 15.19
CA GLU A 69 -4.28 -15.80 16.02
C GLU A 69 -3.43 -17.02 15.60
N PRO A 70 -2.26 -17.24 16.22
CA PRO A 70 -1.32 -18.29 15.79
C PRO A 70 -1.91 -19.70 15.82
N ALA A 71 -2.83 -19.97 16.76
CA ALA A 71 -3.49 -21.26 16.89
C ALA A 71 -4.39 -21.63 15.69
N ARG A 72 -4.74 -20.67 14.83
CA ARG A 72 -5.59 -20.86 13.65
C ARG A 72 -4.82 -20.69 12.34
N PHE A 73 -3.49 -20.71 12.40
CA PHE A 73 -2.60 -20.47 11.26
C PHE A 73 -2.58 -21.63 10.27
N ASP A 74 -3.71 -21.83 9.57
CA ASP A 74 -3.89 -22.86 8.56
C ASP A 74 -4.88 -22.41 7.46
N GLY A 75 -4.82 -23.05 6.30
CA GLY A 75 -5.72 -22.86 5.16
C GLY A 75 -5.89 -21.38 4.75
N ILE A 76 -7.15 -20.94 4.65
CA ILE A 76 -7.51 -19.59 4.19
C ILE A 76 -7.00 -18.50 5.15
N TYR A 77 -6.89 -18.81 6.45
CA TYR A 77 -6.36 -17.84 7.41
C TYR A 77 -4.85 -17.63 7.23
N ALA A 78 -4.09 -18.71 7.01
CA ALA A 78 -2.67 -18.60 6.67
C ALA A 78 -2.47 -17.81 5.35
N LEU A 79 -3.27 -18.09 4.32
CA LEU A 79 -3.24 -17.34 3.05
C LEU A 79 -3.52 -15.85 3.27
N LYS A 80 -4.55 -15.50 4.07
CA LYS A 80 -4.86 -14.11 4.43
C LYS A 80 -3.64 -13.40 5.04
N VAL A 81 -3.01 -14.04 6.03
CA VAL A 81 -1.88 -13.43 6.76
C VAL A 81 -0.65 -13.29 5.86
N VAL A 82 -0.31 -14.31 5.07
CA VAL A 82 0.83 -14.25 4.14
C VAL A 82 0.59 -13.20 3.05
N ALA A 83 -0.61 -13.16 2.46
CA ALA A 83 -0.95 -12.16 1.44
C ALA A 83 -0.91 -10.74 2.01
N GLY A 84 -1.43 -10.54 3.23
CA GLY A 84 -1.34 -9.26 3.94
C GLY A 84 0.11 -8.86 4.23
N GLY A 85 0.95 -9.82 4.64
CA GLY A 85 2.37 -9.61 4.85
C GLY A 85 3.11 -9.20 3.56
N ILE A 86 2.80 -9.83 2.42
CA ILE A 86 3.35 -9.44 1.11
C ILE A 86 2.94 -8.01 0.75
N ALA A 87 1.67 -7.64 0.95
CA ALA A 87 1.18 -6.28 0.69
C ALA A 87 1.91 -5.25 1.55
N VAL A 88 2.07 -5.53 2.85
CA VAL A 88 2.79 -4.69 3.80
C VAL A 88 4.26 -4.52 3.41
N LEU A 89 4.95 -5.62 3.08
CA LEU A 89 6.34 -5.59 2.66
C LEU A 89 6.51 -4.82 1.35
N GLY A 90 5.62 -5.04 0.39
CA GLY A 90 5.60 -4.29 -0.87
C GLY A 90 5.50 -2.78 -0.63
N ASN A 91 4.60 -2.35 0.26
CA ASN A 91 4.45 -0.94 0.62
C ASN A 91 5.74 -0.36 1.23
N ALA A 92 6.31 -1.07 2.19
CA ALA A 92 7.55 -0.65 2.85
C ALA A 92 8.72 -0.55 1.84
N LEU A 93 8.81 -1.48 0.89
CA LEU A 93 9.82 -1.46 -0.16
C LEU A 93 9.59 -0.34 -1.19
N CYS A 94 8.33 0.02 -1.49
CA CYS A 94 7.97 1.12 -2.39
C CYS A 94 8.41 2.50 -1.86
N LEU A 95 8.51 2.68 -0.54
CA LEU A 95 8.91 3.96 0.03
C LEU A 95 10.30 4.43 -0.46
N VAL A 96 11.24 3.49 -0.62
CA VAL A 96 12.61 3.81 -1.07
C VAL A 96 12.63 4.44 -2.48
N PRO A 97 12.09 3.80 -3.54
CA PRO A 97 12.04 4.39 -4.85
C PRO A 97 11.14 5.64 -4.90
N VAL A 98 10.11 5.77 -4.06
CA VAL A 98 9.31 7.02 -4.00
C VAL A 98 10.14 8.20 -3.51
N LEU A 99 10.91 8.03 -2.43
CA LEU A 99 11.79 9.07 -1.91
C LEU A 99 12.91 9.42 -2.90
N LYS A 100 13.49 8.41 -3.56
CA LYS A 100 14.49 8.64 -4.62
C LYS A 100 13.90 9.36 -5.82
N ARG A 101 12.71 8.95 -6.28
CA ARG A 101 12.00 9.58 -7.39
C ARG A 101 11.72 11.06 -7.12
N ARG A 102 11.36 11.39 -5.87
CA ARG A 102 11.20 12.79 -5.45
C ARG A 102 12.52 13.55 -5.53
N ALA A 103 13.61 13.01 -4.98
CA ALA A 103 14.92 13.67 -5.01
C ALA A 103 15.37 13.93 -6.45
N SER A 104 15.20 12.96 -7.36
CA SER A 104 15.54 13.10 -8.77
C SER A 104 14.64 14.08 -9.52
N ALA A 105 13.37 14.22 -9.10
CA ALA A 105 12.49 15.27 -9.61
C ALA A 105 12.91 16.68 -9.14
N GLU A 106 13.52 16.81 -7.96
CA GLU A 106 14.06 18.08 -7.47
C GLU A 106 15.34 18.50 -8.22
N THR A 107 16.04 17.56 -8.86
CA THR A 107 17.23 17.81 -9.70
C THR A 107 16.97 17.71 -11.20
N ASP A 108 15.70 17.66 -11.63
CA ASP A 108 15.27 17.51 -13.04
C ASP A 108 15.86 16.30 -13.79
N ASP A 109 16.30 15.26 -13.07
CA ASP A 109 16.83 14.01 -13.64
C ASP A 109 15.69 13.09 -14.09
N LEU A 110 15.26 13.30 -15.33
CA LEU A 110 14.16 12.55 -15.93
C LEU A 110 14.48 11.05 -16.07
N ALA A 111 15.75 10.68 -16.28
CA ALA A 111 16.12 9.30 -16.50
C ALA A 111 15.95 8.48 -15.22
N ASP A 112 16.42 9.00 -14.09
CA ASP A 112 16.23 8.34 -12.80
C ASP A 112 14.76 8.37 -12.36
N VAL A 113 14.01 9.46 -12.59
CA VAL A 113 12.56 9.49 -12.34
C VAL A 113 11.82 8.36 -13.05
N ILE A 114 12.17 8.08 -14.31
CA ILE A 114 11.58 6.97 -15.08
C ILE A 114 11.98 5.62 -14.47
N TYR A 115 13.26 5.46 -14.10
CA TYR A 115 13.77 4.22 -13.51
C TYR A 115 13.08 3.90 -12.18
N GLN A 116 13.03 4.86 -11.25
CA GLN A 116 12.37 4.68 -9.95
C GLN A 116 10.87 4.40 -10.12
N SER A 117 10.22 5.05 -11.09
CA SER A 117 8.79 4.77 -11.34
C SER A 117 8.54 3.34 -11.81
N LYS A 118 9.40 2.79 -12.68
CA LYS A 118 9.28 1.39 -13.09
C LYS A 118 9.45 0.43 -11.91
N MET A 119 10.33 0.76 -10.97
CA MET A 119 10.49 -0.02 -9.75
C MET A 119 9.21 0.00 -8.89
N ILE A 120 8.60 1.18 -8.73
CA ILE A 120 7.31 1.32 -8.03
C ILE A 120 6.25 0.46 -8.72
N ASP A 121 6.11 0.55 -10.05
CA ASP A 121 5.13 -0.23 -10.82
C ASP A 121 5.32 -1.75 -10.62
N GLN A 122 6.57 -2.22 -10.62
CA GLN A 122 6.90 -3.64 -10.42
C GLN A 122 6.55 -4.14 -9.02
N ILE A 123 6.84 -3.36 -7.98
CA ILE A 123 6.51 -3.72 -6.60
C ILE A 123 4.98 -3.72 -6.43
N SER A 124 4.30 -2.67 -6.93
CA SER A 124 2.85 -2.52 -6.86
C SER A 124 2.09 -3.62 -7.59
N LEU A 125 2.64 -4.17 -8.68
CA LEU A 125 2.06 -5.30 -9.42
C LEU A 125 1.88 -6.54 -8.56
N LEU A 126 2.72 -6.72 -7.52
CA LEU A 126 2.59 -7.84 -6.58
C LEU A 126 1.85 -7.41 -5.30
N ALA A 127 2.17 -6.23 -4.76
CA ALA A 127 1.66 -5.76 -3.48
C ALA A 127 0.15 -5.53 -3.49
N ILE A 128 -0.37 -4.88 -4.54
CA ILE A 128 -1.79 -4.54 -4.64
C ILE A 128 -2.66 -5.81 -4.74
N PRO A 129 -2.38 -6.77 -5.66
CA PRO A 129 -3.14 -8.02 -5.68
C PRO A 129 -3.05 -8.81 -4.38
N ALA A 130 -1.89 -8.84 -3.72
CA ALA A 130 -1.75 -9.51 -2.43
C ALA A 130 -2.66 -8.88 -1.36
N GLY A 131 -2.75 -7.55 -1.31
CA GLY A 131 -3.67 -6.83 -0.42
C GLY A 131 -5.13 -7.16 -0.69
N LEU A 132 -5.53 -7.21 -1.97
CA LEU A 132 -6.89 -7.59 -2.38
C LEU A 132 -7.23 -9.04 -2.01
N VAL A 133 -6.27 -9.97 -2.17
CA VAL A 133 -6.43 -11.37 -1.74
C VAL A 133 -6.62 -11.45 -0.22
N ALA A 134 -5.80 -10.72 0.55
CA ALA A 134 -5.92 -10.69 2.01
C ALA A 134 -7.30 -10.15 2.46
N LEU A 135 -7.81 -9.12 1.79
CA LEU A 135 -9.14 -8.57 2.04
C LEU A 135 -10.23 -9.60 1.70
N ALA A 136 -10.16 -10.22 0.51
CA ALA A 136 -11.11 -11.23 0.06
C ALA A 136 -11.16 -12.44 1.01
N CYS A 137 -10.01 -12.95 1.44
CA CYS A 137 -9.94 -14.01 2.45
C CYS A 137 -10.54 -13.56 3.80
N GLY A 138 -10.33 -12.31 4.20
CA GLY A 138 -10.93 -11.74 5.40
C GLY A 138 -12.46 -11.71 5.34
N VAL A 139 -13.02 -11.25 4.22
CA VAL A 139 -14.47 -11.24 3.98
C VAL A 139 -15.02 -12.66 3.98
N TYR A 140 -14.38 -13.58 3.26
CA TYR A 140 -14.76 -14.98 3.22
C TYR A 140 -14.85 -15.60 4.62
N LEU A 141 -13.80 -15.40 5.44
CA LEU A 141 -13.75 -15.93 6.81
C LEU A 141 -14.77 -15.30 7.77
N THR A 142 -15.36 -14.15 7.42
CA THR A 142 -16.33 -13.43 8.27
C THR A 142 -17.77 -13.71 7.84
N VAL A 143 -18.02 -13.93 6.55
CA VAL A 143 -19.37 -14.05 5.97
C VAL A 143 -19.76 -15.50 5.69
N LEU A 144 -18.80 -16.32 5.25
CA LEU A 144 -19.05 -17.66 4.72
C LEU A 144 -18.61 -18.79 5.67
N ARG A 145 -18.16 -18.44 6.88
CA ARG A 145 -17.73 -19.35 7.93
C ARG A 145 -18.22 -18.84 9.28
#